data_AF-A0A3E5FPY2-F1
#
_entry.id   AF-A0A3E5FPY2-F1
#
_cell.length_a   1.000
_cell.length_b   1.000
_cell.length_c   1.000
_cell.angle_alpha   90.00
_cell.angle_beta   90.00
_cell.angle_gamma   90.00
#
_symmetry.space_group_name_H-M   'P 1'
#
loop_
_entity.id
_entity.type
_entity.pdbx_description
1 polymer ?
#
loop_
_entity_poly.entity_id
_entity_poly.type
_entity_poly.pdbx_seq_one_letter_code
_entity_poly.pdbx_strand_id
1 'polypeptide(L)'
;MNSYFKTYLKFALFILITFTITSLILAFIINFIHLSNFIYHLIINLIAAIIMIIWAFMIVKKFPKNAILHSLLCGLIFAIVAIMLNIDNLNFFNIISRPFILIASVIILSLYKKKLNAL
;
A
#
# COMPACT_ATOMS: atom_id res chain seq x y z
N MET A 1 -21.41 3.88 13.70
CA MET A 1 -20.78 3.70 12.37
C MET A 1 -20.20 2.29 12.25
N ASN A 2 -20.58 1.55 11.20
CA ASN A 2 -20.20 0.16 10.98
C ASN A 2 -18.67 -0.07 11.07
N SER A 3 -18.25 -1.13 11.77
CA SER A 3 -16.85 -1.52 12.02
C SER A 3 -15.97 -1.54 10.76
N TYR A 4 -16.56 -1.87 9.61
CA TYR A 4 -15.90 -1.89 8.31
C TYR A 4 -15.51 -0.49 7.81
N PHE A 5 -16.40 0.49 7.87
CA PHE A 5 -16.11 1.86 7.43
C PHE A 5 -14.93 2.46 8.19
N LYS A 6 -14.89 2.27 9.52
CA LYS A 6 -13.76 2.70 10.37
C LYS A 6 -12.44 2.04 9.95
N THR A 7 -12.49 0.84 9.38
CA THR A 7 -11.28 0.13 8.93
C THR A 7 -10.76 0.70 7.62
N TYR A 8 -11.64 0.92 6.64
CA TYR A 8 -11.25 1.53 5.36
C TYR A 8 -10.82 2.98 5.52
N LEU A 9 -11.46 3.74 6.41
CA LEU A 9 -11.03 5.10 6.72
C LEU A 9 -9.62 5.12 7.34
N LYS A 10 -9.33 4.20 8.28
CA LYS A 10 -7.98 4.03 8.82
C LYS A 10 -6.96 3.64 7.75
N PHE A 11 -7.36 2.81 6.79
CA PHE A 11 -6.51 2.43 5.66
C PHE A 11 -6.17 3.64 4.78
N ALA A 12 -7.19 4.39 4.35
CA ALA A 12 -7.01 5.60 3.54
C ALA A 12 -6.16 6.65 4.25
N LEU A 13 -6.44 6.94 5.53
CA LEU A 13 -5.65 7.87 6.35
C LEU A 13 -4.20 7.43 6.46
N PHE A 14 -3.95 6.14 6.68
CA PHE A 14 -2.59 5.63 6.78
C PHE A 14 -1.83 5.79 5.46
N ILE A 15 -2.45 5.47 4.31
CA ILE A 15 -1.84 5.68 2.99
C ILE A 15 -1.49 7.16 2.80
N LEU A 16 -2.43 8.04 3.14
CA LEU A 16 -2.21 9.48 3.02
C LEU A 16 -1.05 9.94 3.90
N ILE A 17 -1.03 9.56 5.18
CA ILE A 17 0.03 9.94 6.13
C ILE A 17 1.39 9.40 5.66
N THR A 18 1.46 8.13 5.28
CA THR A 18 2.70 7.52 4.80
C THR A 18 3.19 8.18 3.53
N PHE A 19 2.31 8.48 2.57
CA PHE A 19 2.66 9.22 1.37
C PHE A 19 3.20 10.62 1.70
N THR A 20 2.53 11.36 2.58
CA THR A 20 2.95 12.71 3.00
C THR A 20 4.30 12.70 3.70
N ILE A 21 4.50 11.81 4.67
CA ILE A 21 5.78 11.67 5.40
C ILE A 21 6.90 11.28 4.44
N THR A 22 6.66 10.29 3.56
CA THR A 22 7.66 9.85 2.58
C THR A 22 8.04 11.03 1.68
N SER A 23 7.06 11.76 1.15
CA SER A 23 7.29 12.92 0.29
C SER A 23 8.06 14.04 1.00
N LEU A 24 7.80 14.28 2.28
CA LEU A 24 8.47 15.30 3.09
C LEU A 24 9.95 14.97 3.35
N ILE A 25 10.22 13.74 3.81
CA ILE A 25 11.59 13.24 4.03
C ILE A 25 12.39 13.34 2.73
N LEU A 26 11.73 13.03 1.64
CA LEU A 26 12.30 12.93 0.32
C LEU A 26 12.59 14.30 -0.31
N ALA A 27 11.71 15.28 -0.11
CA ALA A 27 11.97 16.69 -0.44
C ALA A 27 13.18 17.23 0.34
N PHE A 28 13.32 16.83 1.62
CA PHE A 28 14.47 17.17 2.43
C PHE A 28 15.76 16.54 1.83
N ILE A 29 15.77 15.23 1.56
CA ILE A 29 16.95 14.54 1.01
C ILE A 29 17.43 15.14 -0.32
N ILE A 30 16.53 15.44 -1.26
CA ILE A 30 16.90 16.06 -2.54
C ILE A 30 17.63 17.39 -2.32
N ASN A 31 17.22 18.17 -1.32
CA ASN A 31 17.80 19.48 -1.05
C ASN A 31 19.22 19.39 -0.45
N PHE A 32 19.59 18.26 0.16
CA PHE A 32 20.89 18.08 0.83
C PHE A 32 21.84 17.14 0.09
N ILE A 33 21.33 16.21 -0.71
CA ILE A 33 22.12 15.17 -1.36
C ILE A 33 21.75 15.16 -2.84
N HIS A 34 22.73 15.44 -3.71
CA HIS A 34 22.62 15.20 -5.16
C HIS A 34 22.62 13.69 -5.44
N LEU A 35 21.56 13.01 -5.02
CA LEU A 35 21.34 11.61 -5.31
C LEU A 35 20.81 11.48 -6.75
N SER A 36 21.26 10.46 -7.48
CA SER A 36 20.69 10.17 -8.80
C SER A 36 19.19 9.92 -8.69
N ASN A 37 18.43 10.50 -9.62
CA ASN A 37 16.96 10.36 -9.70
C ASN A 37 16.52 8.88 -9.76
N PHE A 38 17.37 7.99 -10.28
CA PHE A 38 17.09 6.55 -10.29
C PHE A 38 17.08 5.94 -8.87
N ILE A 39 18.12 6.20 -8.08
CA ILE A 39 18.26 5.66 -6.72
C ILE A 39 17.12 6.16 -5.84
N TYR A 40 16.75 7.42 -6.05
CA TYR A 40 15.61 8.07 -5.43
C TYR A 40 14.30 7.32 -5.65
N HIS A 41 13.91 7.10 -6.91
CA HIS A 41 12.67 6.39 -7.24
C HIS A 41 12.67 4.95 -6.76
N LEU A 42 13.84 4.31 -6.75
CA LEU A 42 14.02 2.95 -6.24
C LEU A 42 13.72 2.85 -4.74
N ILE A 43 14.26 3.76 -3.92
CA ILE A 43 14.02 3.79 -2.46
C ILE A 43 12.53 3.99 -2.15
N ILE A 44 11.88 4.93 -2.83
CA ILE A 44 10.45 5.23 -2.62
C ILE A 44 9.59 4.00 -2.95
N ASN A 45 9.86 3.37 -4.09
CA ASN A 45 9.10 2.21 -4.52
C ASN A 45 9.30 1.02 -3.58
N LEU A 46 10.50 0.85 -3.02
CA LEU A 46 10.80 -0.18 -2.04
C LEU A 46 10.08 0.06 -0.71
N ILE A 47 10.09 1.29 -0.18
CA ILE A 47 9.35 1.66 1.03
C ILE A 47 7.85 1.46 0.82
N ALA A 48 7.31 1.89 -0.32
CA ALA A 48 5.90 1.71 -0.65
C ALA A 48 5.52 0.22 -0.70
N ALA A 49 6.36 -0.64 -1.30
CA ALA A 49 6.13 -2.07 -1.35
C ALA A 49 6.09 -2.70 0.05
N ILE A 50 7.03 -2.35 0.94
CA ILE A 50 7.06 -2.83 2.34
C ILE A 50 5.76 -2.43 3.07
N ILE A 51 5.31 -1.19 2.88
CA ILE A 51 4.06 -0.71 3.47
C ILE A 51 2.85 -1.55 3.00
N MET A 52 2.76 -1.86 1.70
CA MET A 52 1.68 -2.70 1.18
C MET A 52 1.70 -4.11 1.79
N ILE A 53 2.89 -4.68 1.99
CA ILE A 53 3.04 -6.00 2.63
C ILE A 53 2.55 -5.95 4.08
N ILE A 54 2.93 -4.95 4.87
CA ILE A 54 2.46 -4.79 6.27
C ILE A 54 0.92 -4.74 6.30
N TRP A 55 0.31 -4.04 5.35
CA TRP A 55 -1.14 -3.99 5.24
C TRP A 55 -1.78 -5.31 4.86
N ALA A 56 -1.14 -6.09 4.01
CA ALA A 56 -1.60 -7.44 3.69
C ALA A 56 -1.73 -8.30 4.96
N PHE A 57 -0.74 -8.25 5.85
CA PHE A 57 -0.80 -8.92 7.15
C PHE A 57 -1.98 -8.43 8.00
N MET A 58 -2.19 -7.11 8.07
CA MET A 58 -3.32 -6.54 8.83
C MET A 58 -4.69 -6.98 8.27
N ILE A 59 -4.84 -7.02 6.95
CA ILE A 59 -6.07 -7.45 6.27
C ILE A 59 -6.35 -8.92 6.57
N VAL A 60 -5.37 -9.81 6.40
CA VAL A 60 -5.52 -11.26 6.66
C VAL A 60 -5.81 -11.53 8.14
N LYS A 61 -5.22 -10.75 9.05
CA LYS A 61 -5.49 -10.86 10.49
C LYS A 61 -6.93 -10.43 10.83
N LYS A 62 -7.41 -9.33 10.25
CA LYS A 62 -8.70 -8.72 10.59
C LYS A 62 -9.90 -9.35 9.86
N PHE A 63 -9.69 -9.81 8.63
CA PHE A 63 -10.73 -10.36 7.77
C PHE A 63 -10.36 -11.75 7.23
N PRO A 64 -10.14 -12.76 8.09
CA PRO A 64 -9.57 -14.04 7.69
C PRO A 64 -10.40 -14.81 6.64
N LYS A 65 -11.72 -14.64 6.61
CA LYS A 65 -12.61 -15.33 5.64
C LYS A 65 -12.67 -14.63 4.28
N ASN A 66 -12.64 -13.31 4.25
CA ASN A 66 -12.87 -12.49 3.05
C ASN A 66 -11.67 -11.59 2.70
N ALA A 67 -10.46 -11.95 3.13
CA ALA A 67 -9.25 -11.12 3.03
C ALA A 67 -8.97 -10.64 1.60
N ILE A 68 -9.18 -11.50 0.61
CA ILE A 68 -8.97 -11.19 -0.81
C ILE A 68 -9.93 -10.11 -1.31
N LEU A 69 -11.20 -10.17 -0.91
CA LEU A 69 -12.19 -9.15 -1.31
C LEU A 69 -11.86 -7.81 -0.68
N HIS A 70 -11.46 -7.81 0.60
CA HIS A 70 -11.02 -6.60 1.30
C HIS A 70 -9.71 -6.04 0.72
N SER A 71 -8.79 -6.87 0.23
CA SER A 71 -7.55 -6.40 -0.41
C SER A 71 -7.80 -5.78 -1.78
N LEU A 72 -8.74 -6.31 -2.56
CA LEU A 72 -9.20 -5.71 -3.81
C LEU A 72 -9.80 -4.33 -3.56
N LEU A 73 -10.68 -4.21 -2.56
CA LEU A 73 -11.34 -2.95 -2.24
C LEU A 73 -10.35 -1.91 -1.70
N CYS A 74 -9.41 -2.33 -0.85
CA CYS A 74 -8.28 -1.49 -0.43
C CYS A 74 -7.39 -1.09 -1.62
N GLY A 75 -7.09 -2.00 -2.56
CA GLY A 75 -6.33 -1.72 -3.77
C GLY A 75 -7.01 -0.66 -4.65
N LEU A 76 -8.33 -0.73 -4.80
CA LEU A 76 -9.12 0.28 -5.51
C LEU A 76 -9.07 1.64 -4.82
N ILE A 77 -9.28 1.68 -3.50
CA ILE A 77 -9.16 2.93 -2.72
C ILE A 77 -7.78 3.54 -2.90
N PHE A 78 -6.73 2.73 -2.83
CA PHE A 78 -5.36 3.19 -3.04
C PHE A 78 -5.19 3.80 -4.45
N ALA A 79 -5.65 3.11 -5.49
CA ALA A 79 -5.53 3.58 -6.87
C ALA A 79 -6.23 4.92 -7.07
N ILE A 80 -7.45 5.08 -6.53
CA ILE A 80 -8.21 6.33 -6.59
C ILE A 80 -7.45 7.46 -5.90
N VAL A 81 -6.97 7.24 -4.67
CA VAL A 81 -6.19 8.24 -3.92
C VAL A 81 -4.90 8.60 -4.66
N ALA A 82 -4.21 7.61 -5.23
CA ALA A 82 -2.98 7.83 -5.98
C ALA A 82 -3.20 8.64 -7.26
N ILE A 83 -4.31 8.39 -7.99
CA ILE A 83 -4.72 9.18 -9.16
C ILE A 83 -5.01 10.62 -8.74
N MET A 84 -5.76 10.83 -7.66
CA MET A 84 -6.08 12.18 -7.16
C MET A 84 -4.81 12.97 -6.78
N LEU A 85 -3.84 12.31 -6.13
CA LEU A 85 -2.60 12.97 -5.68
C LEU A 85 -1.59 13.24 -6.79
N ASN A 86 -1.69 12.53 -7.92
CA ASN A 86 -0.73 12.64 -9.04
C ASN A 86 -1.43 13.00 -10.35
N ILE A 87 -2.54 13.76 -10.28
CA ILE A 87 -3.37 14.06 -11.46
C ILE A 87 -2.58 14.81 -12.55
N ASP A 88 -1.61 15.64 -12.13
CA ASP A 88 -0.76 16.42 -13.03
C ASP A 88 0.36 15.57 -13.68
N ASN A 89 0.68 14.40 -13.12
CA ASN A 89 1.73 13.52 -13.64
C ASN A 89 1.43 12.05 -13.32
N LEU A 90 0.53 11.46 -14.10
CA LEU A 90 0.04 10.10 -13.89
C LEU A 90 1.09 9.06 -14.25
N ASN A 91 1.76 8.52 -13.23
CA ASN A 91 2.59 7.34 -13.38
C ASN A 91 1.76 6.06 -13.13
N PHE A 92 1.13 5.54 -14.19
CA PHE A 92 0.28 4.34 -14.13
C PHE A 92 0.98 3.12 -13.55
N PHE A 93 2.28 2.93 -13.85
CA PHE A 93 3.04 1.81 -13.31
C PHE A 93 3.09 1.87 -11.77
N ASN A 94 3.34 3.05 -11.20
CA ASN A 94 3.35 3.25 -9.75
C ASN A 94 1.95 3.11 -9.12
N ILE A 95 0.91 3.54 -9.83
CA ILE A 95 -0.49 3.47 -9.36
C ILE A 95 -0.96 2.02 -9.30
N ILE A 96 -0.62 1.18 -10.29
CA ILE A 96 -1.12 -0.20 -10.40
C ILE A 96 -0.24 -1.19 -9.63
N SER A 97 1.08 -1.00 -9.62
CA SER A 97 2.01 -1.93 -8.95
C SER A 97 1.74 -2.09 -7.46
N ARG A 98 1.36 -1.01 -6.76
CA ARG A 98 1.12 -1.03 -5.31
C ARG A 98 -0.12 -1.85 -4.92
N PRO A 99 -1.31 -1.65 -5.53
CA PRO A 99 -2.44 -2.57 -5.39
C PRO A 99 -2.08 -4.02 -5.71
N PHE A 100 -1.28 -4.24 -6.76
CA PHE A 100 -0.88 -5.59 -7.16
C PHE A 100 -0.04 -6.28 -6.06
N ILE A 101 0.95 -5.58 -5.50
CA ILE A 101 1.76 -6.07 -4.37
C ILE A 101 0.88 -6.41 -3.17
N LEU A 102 -0.09 -5.55 -2.84
CA LEU A 102 -1.04 -5.80 -1.74
C LEU A 102 -1.85 -7.08 -1.96
N ILE A 103 -2.46 -7.22 -3.14
CA ILE A 103 -3.31 -8.37 -3.47
C ILE A 103 -2.48 -9.66 -3.46
N ALA A 104 -1.32 -9.67 -4.12
CA ALA A 104 -0.41 -10.81 -4.15
C ALA A 104 0.02 -11.24 -2.74
N SER A 105 0.40 -10.26 -1.90
CA SER A 105 0.79 -10.51 -0.51
C SER A 105 -0.35 -11.12 0.30
N VAL A 106 -1.59 -10.60 0.15
CA VAL A 106 -2.77 -11.14 0.84
C VAL A 106 -3.09 -12.57 0.39
N ILE A 107 -2.96 -12.88 -0.91
CA ILE A 107 -3.17 -14.23 -1.43
C ILE A 107 -2.16 -15.19 -0.80
N ILE A 108 -0.86 -14.88 -0.87
CA ILE A 108 0.22 -15.71 -0.32
C ILE A 108 -0.01 -15.96 1.18
N LEU A 109 -0.30 -14.90 1.95
CA LEU A 109 -0.54 -14.99 3.39
C LEU A 109 -1.79 -15.80 3.73
N SER A 110 -2.86 -15.66 2.96
CA SER A 110 -4.10 -16.41 3.15
C SER A 110 -3.90 -17.89 2.88
N LEU A 111 -3.14 -18.26 1.84
CA LEU A 111 -2.78 -19.64 1.52
C LEU A 111 -1.90 -20.26 2.61
N TYR A 112 -0.89 -19.53 3.07
CA TYR A 112 -0.01 -19.99 4.14
C TYR A 112 -0.77 -20.27 5.43
N LYS A 113 -1.67 -19.36 5.84
CA LYS A 113 -2.51 -19.52 7.03
C LYS A 113 -3.48 -20.70 6.92
N LYS A 114 -4.05 -20.94 5.73
CA LYS A 114 -4.90 -22.12 5.48
C LYS A 114 -4.12 -23.42 5.64
N LYS A 115 -2.90 -23.49 5.11
CA LYS A 115 -2.02 -24.67 5.25
C LYS A 115 -1.64 -24.92 6.71
N LEU A 116 -1.33 -23.86 7.46
CA LEU A 116 -0.96 -23.97 8.87
C LEU A 116 -2.11 -24.49 9.75
N ASN A 117 -3.35 -24.14 9.44
CA ASN A 117 -4.54 -24.58 10.18
C ASN A 117 -5.00 -26.01 9.82
N ALA A 118 -4.45 -26.61 8.76
CA ALA A 118 -4.78 -27.96 8.30
C ALA A 118 -3.78 -29.03 8.79
N LEU A 119 -2.68 -28.59 9.42
CA LEU A 119 -1.70 -29.40 10.15
C LEU A 119 -2.07 -29.45 11.63
#